data_AF-A0A9D4J953-F1
#
_entry.id   AF-A0A9D4J953-F1
#
_cell.length_a   1.000
_cell.length_b   1.000
_cell.length_c   1.000
_cell.angle_alpha   90.00
_cell.angle_beta   90.00
_cell.angle_gamma   90.00
#
_symmetry.space_group_name_H-M   'P 1'
#
loop_
_entity.id
_entity.type
_entity.pdbx_description
1 polymer ?
#
loop_
_entity_poly.entity_id
_entity_poly.type
_entity_poly.pdbx_seq_one_letter_code
_entity_poly.pdbx_strand_id
1 'polypeptide(L)'
;MRANVESINYKRSCLMMGGDVVPLWTGGQALHICRVELQQKVEIPANSTMMVPIKIPQKEHLSELGLVEPSFHLMATKEISLMGGVVSASSDPVLTVLNYGDSSVRLYKNTNLGTCESYFEPPKQST
;
A
#
# COMPACT_ATOMS: atom_id res chain seq x y z
N MET A 1 3.43 -35.87 14.91
CA MET A 1 2.98 -34.77 15.80
C MET A 1 2.36 -33.69 14.94
N ARG A 2 1.12 -33.25 15.23
CA ARG A 2 0.54 -32.05 14.61
C ARG A 2 1.06 -30.85 15.39
N ALA A 3 1.91 -30.03 14.79
CA ALA A 3 2.28 -28.75 15.40
C ALA A 3 1.06 -27.83 15.34
N ASN A 4 0.56 -27.41 16.50
CA ASN A 4 -0.54 -26.45 16.57
C ASN A 4 0.06 -25.04 16.43
N VAL A 5 -0.42 -24.29 15.43
CA VAL A 5 -0.08 -22.88 15.25
C VAL A 5 -0.73 -22.09 16.39
N GLU A 6 0.07 -21.46 17.25
CA GLU A 6 -0.44 -20.69 18.38
C GLU A 6 -0.82 -19.27 17.97
N SER A 7 0.04 -18.63 17.17
CA SER A 7 -0.23 -17.28 16.65
C SER A 7 0.64 -16.97 15.43
N ILE A 8 0.14 -16.05 14.58
CA ILE A 8 0.87 -15.50 13.45
C ILE A 8 1.19 -14.03 13.75
N ASN A 9 2.48 -13.69 13.78
CA ASN A 9 2.96 -12.33 13.95
C ASN A 9 3.35 -11.74 12.60
N TYR A 10 2.37 -11.11 11.95
CA TYR A 10 2.54 -10.46 10.65
C TYR A 10 3.53 -9.28 10.66
N LYS A 11 3.80 -8.65 11.83
CA LYS A 11 4.79 -7.56 11.93
C LYS A 11 6.22 -8.08 11.85
N ARG A 12 6.46 -9.30 12.32
CA ARG A 12 7.77 -9.95 12.33
C ARG A 12 7.90 -11.02 11.25
N SER A 13 6.88 -11.15 10.40
CA SER A 13 6.74 -12.24 9.43
C SER A 13 7.10 -13.59 10.04
N CYS A 14 6.57 -13.90 11.23
CA CYS A 14 6.88 -15.15 11.92
C CYS A 14 5.63 -15.80 12.50
N LEU A 15 5.72 -17.10 12.66
CA LEU A 15 4.70 -17.97 13.21
C LEU A 15 5.24 -18.59 14.49
N MET A 16 4.45 -18.55 15.56
CA MET A 16 4.80 -19.11 16.86
C MET A 16 4.19 -20.51 16.99
N MET A 17 5.01 -21.53 17.28
CA MET A 17 4.56 -22.90 17.56
C MET A 17 5.28 -23.46 18.78
N GLY A 18 4.59 -23.67 19.91
CA GLY A 18 5.13 -24.43 21.03
C GLY A 18 6.45 -23.90 21.59
N GLY A 19 6.67 -22.58 21.52
CA GLY A 19 7.93 -21.92 21.90
C GLY A 19 8.92 -21.68 20.76
N ASP A 20 8.73 -22.31 19.60
CA ASP A 20 9.55 -22.09 18.40
C ASP A 20 9.03 -20.89 17.57
N VAL A 21 9.97 -20.12 17.02
CA VAL A 21 9.69 -19.02 16.10
C VAL A 21 10.06 -19.46 14.69
N VAL A 22 9.05 -19.71 13.85
CA VAL A 22 9.25 -20.08 12.45
C VAL A 22 9.07 -18.84 11.57
N PRO A 23 10.09 -18.40 10.81
CA PRO A 23 9.91 -17.33 9.85
C PRO A 23 8.90 -17.77 8.79
N LEU A 24 7.91 -16.93 8.51
CA LEU A 24 6.98 -17.14 7.41
C LEU A 24 7.76 -17.02 6.11
N TRP A 25 7.73 -18.07 5.30
CA TRP A 25 8.29 -18.04 3.96
C TRP A 25 7.35 -17.22 3.07
N THR A 26 7.69 -15.96 2.82
CA THR A 26 7.15 -15.18 1.70
C THR A 26 7.98 -15.59 0.48
N GLY A 27 7.44 -16.47 -0.36
CA GLY A 27 8.26 -17.22 -1.32
C GLY A 27 9.18 -16.37 -2.19
N GLY A 28 10.50 -16.56 -2.03
CA GLY A 28 11.58 -16.11 -2.91
C GLY A 28 11.67 -14.61 -3.15
N GLN A 29 12.65 -13.91 -2.55
CA GLN A 29 12.88 -12.46 -2.76
C GLN A 29 11.60 -11.60 -2.70
N ALA A 30 10.57 -12.08 -1.98
CA ALA A 30 9.22 -11.55 -2.06
C ALA A 30 9.15 -10.18 -1.40
N LEU A 31 9.29 -9.16 -2.24
CA LEU A 31 8.55 -7.89 -2.23
C LEU A 31 7.46 -7.89 -1.16
N HIS A 32 7.73 -7.30 0.00
CA HIS A 32 6.70 -7.11 1.02
C HIS A 32 5.64 -6.18 0.43
N ILE A 33 4.39 -6.65 0.34
CA ILE A 33 3.27 -5.81 -0.07
C ILE A 33 2.80 -5.01 1.15
N CYS A 34 3.03 -3.71 1.13
CA CYS A 34 2.61 -2.77 2.17
C CYS A 34 1.26 -2.13 1.83
N ARG A 35 0.49 -1.76 2.86
CA ARG A 35 -0.74 -0.97 2.66
C ARG A 35 -0.41 0.48 2.37
N VAL A 36 -1.19 1.10 1.49
CA VAL A 36 -1.17 2.54 1.25
C VAL A 36 -2.38 3.16 1.93
N GLU A 37 -2.13 4.06 2.87
CA GLU A 37 -3.17 4.65 3.69
C GLU A 37 -3.20 6.17 3.54
N LEU A 38 -4.40 6.75 3.56
CA LEU A 38 -4.56 8.19 3.60
C LEU A 38 -4.04 8.76 4.93
N GLN A 39 -3.16 9.76 4.88
CA GLN A 39 -2.50 10.30 6.08
C GLN A 39 -3.43 11.14 6.97
N GLN A 40 -4.38 11.85 6.35
CA GLN A 40 -5.32 12.75 7.03
C GLN A 40 -6.68 12.75 6.33
N LYS A 41 -7.73 13.22 7.00
CA LYS A 41 -9.04 13.38 6.35
C LYS A 41 -8.91 14.37 5.18
N VAL A 42 -9.51 14.03 4.04
CA VAL A 42 -9.61 14.91 2.87
C VAL A 42 -11.05 14.93 2.34
N GLU A 43 -11.43 16.04 1.72
CA GLU A 43 -12.67 16.19 0.96
C GLU A 43 -12.29 16.56 -0.47
N ILE A 44 -12.64 15.69 -1.42
CA ILE A 44 -12.32 15.85 -2.83
C ILE A 44 -13.58 16.38 -3.52
N PRO A 45 -13.58 17.61 -4.05
CA PRO A 45 -14.74 18.19 -4.71
C PRO A 45 -15.23 17.34 -5.90
N ALA A 46 -16.51 17.47 -6.25
CA ALA A 46 -17.08 16.88 -7.46
C ALA A 46 -16.29 17.31 -8.70
N ASN A 47 -16.19 16.44 -9.71
CA ASN A 47 -15.57 16.74 -11.00
C ASN A 47 -14.16 17.38 -10.89
N SER A 48 -13.33 16.89 -9.98
CA SER A 48 -12.03 17.51 -9.68
C SER A 48 -10.92 16.48 -9.45
N THR A 49 -9.68 16.94 -9.58
CA THR A 49 -8.48 16.15 -9.28
C THR A 49 -7.75 16.76 -8.09
N MET A 50 -7.30 15.93 -7.16
CA MET A 50 -6.57 16.35 -5.97
C MET A 50 -5.41 15.39 -5.67
N MET A 51 -4.25 15.94 -5.29
CA MET A 51 -3.18 15.16 -4.71
C MET A 51 -3.43 14.99 -3.20
N VAL A 52 -3.46 13.76 -2.72
CA VAL A 52 -3.71 13.44 -1.32
C VAL A 52 -2.45 12.86 -0.68
N PRO A 53 -2.07 13.31 0.53
CA PRO A 53 -0.91 12.78 1.22
C PRO A 53 -1.18 11.36 1.70
N ILE A 54 -0.24 10.46 1.44
CA ILE A 54 -0.35 9.05 1.80
C ILE A 54 0.77 8.66 2.76
N LYS A 55 0.53 7.62 3.55
CA LYS A 55 1.53 6.97 4.37
C LYS A 55 1.57 5.48 4.04
N ILE A 56 2.74 4.89 4.19
CA ILE A 56 2.98 3.46 4.03
C ILE A 56 3.49 2.96 5.40
N PRO A 57 2.63 2.38 6.25
CA PRO A 57 2.97 2.09 7.66
C PRO A 57 4.14 1.13 7.90
N GLN A 58 4.56 0.42 6.86
CA GLN A 58 5.60 -0.63 6.88
C GLN A 58 6.67 -0.37 5.79
N LYS A 59 6.89 0.91 5.46
CA LYS A 59 7.76 1.33 4.36
C LYS A 59 9.22 0.90 4.50
N GLU A 60 9.66 0.56 5.71
CA GLU A 60 10.98 -0.02 5.99
C GLU A 60 11.21 -1.38 5.32
N HIS A 61 10.14 -2.05 4.84
CA HIS A 61 10.23 -3.28 4.08
C HIS A 61 10.27 -3.07 2.55
N LEU A 62 10.18 -1.82 2.09
CA LEU A 62 10.26 -1.47 0.68
C LEU A 62 11.68 -1.04 0.29
N SER A 63 11.98 -1.10 -1.01
CA SER A 63 13.11 -0.34 -1.56
C SER A 63 12.81 1.17 -1.53
N GLU A 64 13.75 1.99 -1.98
CA GLU A 64 13.56 3.43 -2.05
C GLU A 64 12.36 3.85 -2.93
N LEU A 65 12.07 3.04 -3.96
CA LEU A 65 10.93 3.23 -4.86
C LEU A 65 9.88 2.16 -4.61
N GLY A 66 8.61 2.56 -4.56
CA GLY A 66 7.48 1.66 -4.44
C GLY A 66 6.54 1.79 -5.63
N LEU A 67 5.98 0.69 -6.11
CA LEU A 67 4.90 0.68 -7.07
C LEU A 67 3.57 0.62 -6.33
N VAL A 68 2.77 1.69 -6.43
CA VAL A 68 1.44 1.77 -5.83
C VAL A 68 0.40 1.22 -6.79
N GLU A 69 -0.30 0.18 -6.34
CA GLU A 69 -1.49 -0.36 -6.99
C GLU A 69 -2.75 0.13 -6.26
N PRO A 70 -3.69 0.80 -6.95
CA PRO A 70 -4.88 1.34 -6.30
C PRO A 70 -5.90 0.31 -5.83
N SER A 71 -6.64 0.66 -4.77
CA SER A 71 -7.72 -0.15 -4.22
C SER A 71 -8.92 -0.18 -5.16
N PHE A 72 -9.08 -1.30 -5.88
CA PHE A 72 -10.23 -1.53 -6.74
C PHE A 72 -11.56 -1.43 -5.99
N HIS A 73 -11.61 -1.95 -4.75
CA HIS A 73 -12.82 -1.87 -3.93
C HIS A 73 -13.21 -0.42 -3.62
N LEU A 74 -12.23 0.46 -3.36
CA LEU A 74 -12.50 1.87 -3.10
C LEU A 74 -13.00 2.58 -4.36
N MET A 75 -12.38 2.32 -5.52
CA MET A 75 -12.84 2.85 -6.81
C MET A 75 -14.20 2.30 -7.27
N ALA A 76 -14.58 1.10 -6.83
CA ALA A 76 -15.88 0.50 -7.15
C ALA A 76 -17.03 1.02 -6.26
N THR A 77 -16.71 1.52 -5.07
CA THR A 77 -17.71 1.98 -4.07
C THR A 77 -17.82 3.50 -3.97
N LYS A 78 -16.91 4.22 -4.62
CA LYS A 78 -16.86 5.68 -4.70
C LYS A 78 -16.67 6.06 -6.15
N GLU A 79 -17.28 7.15 -6.60
CA GLU A 79 -17.10 7.70 -7.96
C GLU A 79 -15.74 8.40 -8.11
N ILE A 80 -14.67 7.71 -7.72
CA ILE A 80 -13.29 8.19 -7.77
C ILE A 80 -12.40 7.22 -8.51
N SER A 81 -11.36 7.76 -9.15
CA SER A 81 -10.24 7.03 -9.72
C SER A 81 -8.98 7.42 -8.97
N LEU A 82 -8.20 6.41 -8.58
CA LEU A 82 -6.94 6.55 -7.88
C LEU A 82 -5.83 6.26 -8.89
N MET A 83 -4.93 7.21 -9.11
CA MET A 83 -3.84 7.03 -10.07
C MET A 83 -2.65 6.38 -9.37
N GLY A 84 -2.46 5.08 -9.61
CA GLY A 84 -1.29 4.33 -9.16
C GLY A 84 -0.02 4.76 -9.88
N GLY A 85 1.10 4.13 -9.51
CA GLY A 85 2.38 4.38 -10.14
C GLY A 85 3.55 4.31 -9.17
N VAL A 86 4.73 4.67 -9.67
CA VAL A 86 5.98 4.65 -8.89
C VAL A 86 6.03 5.87 -7.97
N VAL A 87 6.27 5.63 -6.67
CA VAL A 87 6.44 6.65 -5.64
C VAL A 87 7.77 6.44 -4.92
N SER A 88 8.32 7.50 -4.33
CA SER A 88 9.42 7.36 -3.37
C SER A 88 8.86 6.93 -2.02
N ALA A 89 9.27 5.75 -1.53
CA ALA A 89 8.92 5.26 -0.20
C ALA A 89 9.73 5.96 0.92
N SER A 90 10.89 6.54 0.56
CA SER A 90 11.77 7.25 1.48
C SER A 90 11.29 8.66 1.84
N SER A 91 10.41 9.27 1.05
CA SER A 91 9.90 10.64 1.23
C SER A 91 8.48 10.69 1.83
N ASP A 92 7.78 11.82 1.66
CA ASP A 92 6.35 12.01 1.98
C ASP A 92 5.52 11.82 0.70
N PRO A 93 5.12 10.57 0.37
CA PRO A 93 4.45 10.28 -0.89
C PRO A 93 3.04 10.87 -0.95
N VAL A 94 2.62 11.19 -2.17
CA VAL A 94 1.26 11.65 -2.50
C VAL A 94 0.66 10.75 -3.57
N LEU A 95 -0.67 10.68 -3.59
CA LEU A 95 -1.42 9.95 -4.61
C LEU A 95 -2.41 10.89 -5.28
N THR A 96 -2.52 10.83 -6.60
CA THR A 96 -3.51 11.62 -7.34
C THR A 96 -4.86 10.91 -7.33
N VAL A 97 -5.90 11.64 -6.94
CA VAL A 97 -7.29 11.16 -6.91
C VAL A 97 -8.14 12.04 -7.80
N LEU A 98 -8.83 11.42 -8.75
CA LEU A 98 -9.85 12.04 -9.59
C LEU A 98 -11.22 11.69 -9.02
N ASN A 99 -12.04 12.68 -8.71
CA ASN A 99 -13.46 12.50 -8.44
C ASN A 99 -14.23 12.83 -9.72
N TYR A 100 -14.85 11.82 -10.31
CA TYR A 100 -15.68 11.94 -11.52
C TYR A 100 -17.18 11.91 -11.21
N GLY A 101 -17.55 11.89 -9.93
CA GLY A 101 -18.93 11.99 -9.48
C GLY A 101 -19.43 13.43 -9.38
N ASP A 102 -20.75 13.55 -9.19
CA ASP A 102 -21.45 14.84 -9.08
C ASP A 102 -21.45 15.43 -7.67
N SER A 103 -20.86 14.73 -6.69
CA SER A 103 -20.81 15.15 -5.29
C SER A 103 -19.40 15.06 -4.71
N SER A 104 -19.14 15.79 -3.62
CA SER A 104 -17.85 15.72 -2.95
C SER A 104 -17.66 14.36 -2.25
N VAL A 105 -16.46 13.81 -2.37
CA VAL A 105 -16.09 12.54 -1.73
C VAL A 105 -15.22 12.81 -0.51
N ARG A 106 -15.68 12.38 0.65
CA ARG A 106 -14.92 12.42 1.90
C ARG A 106 -14.20 11.10 2.14
N LEU A 107 -12.88 11.17 2.28
CA LEU A 107 -12.04 10.05 2.69
C LEU A 107 -11.46 10.33 4.07
N TYR A 108 -11.49 9.34 4.95
CA TYR A 108 -11.03 9.48 6.33
C TYR A 108 -9.58 9.04 6.49
N LYS A 109 -8.92 9.58 7.51
CA LYS A 109 -7.58 9.13 7.91
C LYS A 109 -7.53 7.60 8.03
N ASN A 110 -6.44 7.01 7.54
CA ASN A 110 -6.20 5.56 7.47
C ASN A 110 -7.11 4.79 6.49
N THR A 111 -7.87 5.48 5.61
CA THR A 111 -8.56 4.79 4.51
C THR A 111 -7.53 4.07 3.64
N ASN A 112 -7.79 2.80 3.31
CA ASN A 112 -6.93 2.01 2.44
C ASN A 112 -7.10 2.48 0.99
N LEU A 113 -6.05 3.08 0.43
CA LEU A 113 -6.05 3.57 -0.95
C LEU A 113 -5.46 2.55 -1.91
N GLY A 114 -4.81 1.49 -1.42
CA GLY A 114 -4.20 0.47 -2.26
C GLY A 114 -3.08 -0.28 -1.56
N THR A 115 -2.22 -0.88 -2.38
CA THR A 115 -1.02 -1.61 -1.95
C THR A 115 0.22 -0.99 -2.59
N CYS A 116 1.37 -1.23 -1.98
CA CYS A 116 2.67 -0.79 -2.46
C CYS A 116 3.68 -1.92 -2.32
N GLU A 117 4.41 -2.21 -3.38
CA GLU A 117 5.51 -3.17 -3.39
C GLU A 117 6.81 -2.50 -3.87
N SER A 118 7.97 -3.09 -3.57
CA SER A 118 9.24 -2.50 -4.01
C SER A 118 9.32 -2.48 -5.54
N TYR A 119 9.65 -1.32 -6.09
CA TYR A 119 9.92 -1.16 -7.51
C TYR A 119 11.43 -1.12 -7.73
N PHE A 120 11.91 -1.87 -8.70
CA PHE A 120 13.30 -1.87 -9.13
C PHE A 120 13.33 -1.45 -10.59
N GLU A 121 14.02 -0.34 -10.88
CA GLU A 121 14.21 0.07 -12.27
C GLU A 121 14.89 -1.05 -13.05
N PRO A 122 14.39 -1.41 -14.25
CA PRO A 122 15.09 -2.36 -15.09
C PRO A 122 16.48 -1.82 -15.42
N PRO A 123 17.51 -2.68 -15.49
CA PRO A 123 18.85 -2.24 -15.83
C PRO A 123 18.83 -1.52 -17.17
N LYS A 124 19.41 -0.30 -17.20
CA LYS A 124 19.54 0.48 -18.44
C LYS A 124 20.32 -0.36 -19.45
N GLN A 125 19.68 -0.70 -20.57
CA GLN A 125 20.40 -1.31 -21.69
C GLN A 125 21.37 -0.27 -22.25
N SER A 126 22.67 -0.54 -22.15
CA SER A 126 23.71 0.24 -22.80
C SER A 126 23.52 0.10 -24.32
N THR A 127 23.05 1.17 -24.98
CA THR A 127 23.09 1.30 -26.44
C THR A 127 24.48 1.71 -26.91
#